data_AF-A0A2E4P7E7-F1
#
_entry.id   AF-A0A2E4P7E7-F1
#
_cell.length_a   1.000
_cell.length_b   1.000
_cell.length_c   1.000
_cell.angle_alpha   90.00
_cell.angle_beta   90.00
_cell.angle_gamma   90.00
#
_symmetry.space_group_name_H-M   'P 1'
#
loop_
_entity.id
_entity.type
_entity.pdbx_description
1 polymer ?
#
loop_
_entity_poly.entity_id
_entity_poly.type
_entity_poly.pdbx_seq_one_letter_code
_entity_poly.pdbx_strand_id
1 'polypeptide(L)'
;MNKYSHKKLLEEKPKEQITYQDLLYTDEWEIKRKSIIERDGKRCTQCNYAATGSYAHFDKEKNLYNYLTDDGTVEKQYVLDDNGFLIDVEVPRIVVTYKAYHLQVHHKYYILNRAPWEYKDDALITLCNWCHSELHIQSNIEIFSDESFTNGKVLTPCNRCNGTGWFEQYSHVQGGICFECSGKRFITPLLYF
;
A
#
# COMPACT_ATOMS: atom_id res chain seq x y z
N MET A 1 15.71 9.21 6.92
CA MET A 1 16.24 8.26 5.91
C MET A 1 16.70 9.08 4.72
N ASN A 2 17.92 8.83 4.22
CA ASN A 2 18.50 9.60 3.12
C ASN A 2 17.62 9.46 1.87
N LYS A 3 17.25 10.59 1.29
CA LYS A 3 16.51 10.73 0.02
C LYS A 3 17.16 9.87 -1.07
N TYR A 4 16.37 9.01 -1.71
CA TYR A 4 16.87 7.96 -2.61
C TYR A 4 16.12 8.04 -3.95
N SER A 5 16.50 9.01 -4.80
CA SER A 5 15.88 9.17 -6.11
C SER A 5 16.22 8.01 -7.05
N HIS A 6 15.39 7.77 -8.06
CA HIS A 6 15.65 6.78 -9.12
C HIS A 6 17.00 7.03 -9.82
N LYS A 7 17.36 8.30 -10.01
CA LYS A 7 18.67 8.67 -10.56
C LYS A 7 19.81 8.13 -9.69
N LYS A 8 19.73 8.31 -8.37
CA LYS A 8 20.75 7.84 -7.44
C LYS A 8 20.80 6.30 -7.37
N LEU A 9 19.64 5.64 -7.45
CA LEU A 9 19.58 4.18 -7.55
C LEU A 9 20.37 3.65 -8.76
N LEU A 10 20.25 4.31 -9.92
CA LEU A 10 21.00 3.94 -11.13
C LEU A 10 22.51 4.22 -11.03
N GLU A 11 22.93 5.18 -10.19
CA GLU A 11 24.34 5.47 -9.93
C GLU A 11 24.97 4.43 -8.99
N GLU A 12 24.21 3.89 -8.04
CA GLU A 12 24.70 2.96 -7.02
C GLU A 12 24.52 1.48 -7.39
N LYS A 13 23.57 1.17 -8.28
CA LYS A 13 23.21 -0.21 -8.64
C LYS A 13 23.14 -0.39 -10.16
N PRO A 14 23.81 -1.40 -10.73
CA PRO A 14 23.67 -1.72 -12.15
C PRO A 14 22.22 -1.96 -12.52
N LYS A 15 21.81 -1.47 -13.69
CA LYS A 15 20.41 -1.50 -14.14
C LYS A 15 19.84 -2.91 -14.12
N GLU A 16 20.63 -3.89 -14.52
CA GLU A 16 20.28 -5.32 -14.61
C GLU A 16 20.04 -5.94 -13.22
N GLN A 17 20.51 -5.30 -12.15
CA GLN A 17 20.30 -5.73 -10.77
C GLN A 17 19.14 -4.99 -10.09
N ILE A 18 18.62 -3.91 -10.69
CA ILE A 18 17.48 -3.16 -10.15
C ILE A 18 16.22 -4.03 -10.23
N THR A 19 15.60 -4.22 -9.09
CA THR A 19 14.33 -4.91 -8.93
C THR A 19 13.19 -3.91 -8.89
N TYR A 20 11.98 -4.37 -9.15
CA TYR A 20 10.80 -3.54 -8.99
C TYR A 20 10.64 -3.03 -7.54
N GLN A 21 11.08 -3.82 -6.55
CA GLN A 21 11.06 -3.42 -5.15
C GLN A 21 11.99 -2.25 -4.87
N ASP A 22 13.14 -2.16 -5.54
CA ASP A 22 14.04 -1.01 -5.42
C ASP A 22 13.35 0.28 -5.93
N LEU A 23 12.59 0.19 -7.03
CA LEU A 23 11.80 1.31 -7.55
C LEU A 23 10.72 1.76 -6.54
N LEU A 24 10.14 0.83 -5.77
CA LEU A 24 9.17 1.17 -4.74
C LEU A 24 9.79 1.84 -3.50
N TYR A 25 11.11 1.92 -3.40
CA TYR A 25 11.80 2.65 -2.34
C TYR A 25 12.26 4.05 -2.78
N THR A 26 11.98 4.48 -4.01
CA THR A 26 12.43 5.78 -4.49
C THR A 26 11.46 6.93 -4.19
N ASP A 27 12.00 8.15 -4.16
CA ASP A 27 11.23 9.37 -3.90
C ASP A 27 10.08 9.56 -4.91
N GLU A 28 10.28 9.17 -6.17
CA GLU A 28 9.27 9.27 -7.24
C GLU A 28 8.04 8.40 -6.92
N TRP A 29 8.26 7.17 -6.46
CA TRP A 29 7.17 6.33 -5.99
C TRP A 29 6.55 6.86 -4.70
N GLU A 30 7.34 7.36 -3.75
CA GLU A 30 6.80 7.94 -2.52
C GLU A 30 5.82 9.10 -2.83
N ILE A 31 6.18 9.97 -3.76
CA ILE A 31 5.34 11.09 -4.21
C ILE A 31 4.04 10.57 -4.85
N LYS A 32 4.15 9.64 -5.82
CA LYS A 32 2.97 9.05 -6.49
C LYS A 32 2.08 8.31 -5.48
N ARG A 33 2.68 7.51 -4.59
CA ARG A 33 1.94 6.76 -3.57
C ARG A 33 1.15 7.69 -2.66
N LYS A 34 1.76 8.80 -2.21
CA LYS A 34 1.05 9.81 -1.41
C LYS A 34 -0.11 10.42 -2.19
N SER A 35 0.07 10.81 -3.45
CA SER A 35 -1.01 11.40 -4.24
C SER A 35 -2.20 10.45 -4.44
N ILE A 36 -1.94 9.16 -4.66
CA ILE A 36 -3.00 8.14 -4.78
C ILE A 36 -3.75 7.92 -3.47
N ILE A 37 -3.04 7.87 -2.33
CA ILE A 37 -3.67 7.74 -1.01
C ILE A 37 -4.52 8.97 -0.66
N GLU A 38 -4.05 10.17 -0.98
CA GLU A 38 -4.83 11.41 -0.82
C GLU A 38 -6.08 11.41 -1.70
N ARG A 39 -5.94 11.02 -2.99
CA ARG A 39 -7.07 10.87 -3.93
C ARG A 39 -8.13 9.93 -3.38
N ASP A 40 -7.72 8.82 -2.78
CA ASP A 40 -8.62 7.79 -2.22
C ASP A 40 -9.09 8.13 -0.79
N GLY A 41 -8.95 9.39 -0.36
CA GLY A 41 -9.50 9.87 0.90
C GLY A 41 -8.82 9.29 2.14
N LYS A 42 -7.56 8.86 2.02
CA LYS A 42 -6.77 8.20 3.09
C LYS A 42 -7.45 6.98 3.68
N ARG A 43 -8.18 6.24 2.86
CA ARG A 43 -8.92 5.05 3.27
C ARG A 43 -8.73 3.93 2.27
N CYS A 44 -8.91 2.69 2.75
CA CYS A 44 -9.00 1.55 1.86
C CYS A 44 -10.27 1.68 1.01
N THR A 45 -10.14 1.60 -0.31
CA THR A 45 -11.29 1.67 -1.22
C THR A 45 -12.23 0.46 -1.18
N GLN A 46 -11.84 -0.60 -0.45
CA GLN A 46 -12.64 -1.83 -0.30
C GLN A 46 -13.36 -1.90 1.05
N CYS A 47 -12.67 -1.63 2.16
CA CYS A 47 -13.26 -1.70 3.51
C CYS A 47 -13.49 -0.35 4.18
N ASN A 48 -13.13 0.76 3.52
CA ASN A 48 -13.17 2.13 4.02
C ASN A 48 -12.32 2.44 5.26
N TYR A 49 -11.61 1.47 5.83
CA TYR A 49 -10.78 1.73 7.00
C TYR A 49 -9.57 2.60 6.65
N ALA A 50 -9.31 3.60 7.48
CA ALA A 50 -8.07 4.35 7.46
C ALA A 50 -6.90 3.52 8.01
N ALA A 51 -5.68 4.06 7.88
CA ALA A 51 -4.52 3.48 8.57
C ALA A 51 -4.69 3.60 10.09
N THR A 52 -4.37 2.54 10.82
CA THR A 52 -4.31 2.58 12.29
C THR A 52 -3.14 3.44 12.75
N GLY A 53 -3.31 4.12 13.89
CA GLY A 53 -2.22 4.85 14.55
C GLY A 53 -1.09 3.92 15.05
N SER A 54 0.00 4.53 15.52
CA SER A 54 1.17 3.81 16.05
C SER A 54 0.93 3.17 17.42
N TYR A 55 -0.12 3.56 18.13
CA TYR A 55 -0.43 3.05 19.46
C TYR A 55 -1.45 1.91 19.39
N ALA A 56 -1.07 0.76 19.94
CA ALA A 56 -1.95 -0.37 20.17
C ALA A 56 -2.24 -0.49 21.68
N HIS A 57 -3.50 -0.74 22.05
CA HIS A 57 -3.90 -1.02 23.43
C HIS A 57 -4.03 -2.52 23.65
N PHE A 58 -3.22 -3.09 24.53
CA PHE A 58 -3.32 -4.51 24.87
C PHE A 58 -4.40 -4.76 25.93
N ASP A 59 -5.45 -5.48 25.56
CA ASP A 59 -6.51 -5.95 26.45
C ASP A 59 -6.09 -7.27 27.09
N LYS A 60 -5.85 -7.23 28.41
CA LYS A 60 -5.38 -8.39 29.19
C LYS A 60 -6.44 -9.47 29.35
N GLU A 61 -7.72 -9.11 29.40
CA GLU A 61 -8.81 -10.06 29.60
C GLU A 61 -9.06 -10.87 28.33
N LYS A 62 -9.01 -10.20 27.17
CA LYS A 62 -9.17 -10.85 25.87
C LYS A 62 -7.87 -11.38 25.28
N ASN A 63 -6.72 -11.05 25.87
CA ASN A 63 -5.38 -11.39 25.41
C ASN A 63 -5.13 -10.98 23.94
N LEU A 64 -5.55 -9.75 23.59
CA LEU A 64 -5.52 -9.24 22.21
C LEU A 64 -5.12 -7.75 22.18
N TYR A 65 -4.53 -7.32 21.06
CA TYR A 65 -4.26 -5.91 20.79
C TYR A 65 -5.47 -5.24 20.13
N ASN A 66 -5.77 -4.02 20.57
CA ASN A 66 -6.79 -3.15 20.02
C ASN A 66 -6.13 -1.94 19.34
N TYR A 67 -6.69 -1.55 18.20
CA TYR A 67 -6.26 -0.42 17.40
C TYR A 67 -7.46 0.47 17.11
N LEU A 68 -7.21 1.77 17.00
CA LEU A 68 -8.22 2.74 16.57
C LEU A 68 -8.05 2.99 15.08
N THR A 69 -9.17 2.99 14.35
CA THR A 69 -9.24 3.42 12.96
C THR A 69 -10.56 4.16 12.71
N ASP A 70 -10.62 4.82 11.57
CA ASP A 70 -11.80 5.49 11.03
C ASP A 70 -12.44 4.56 9.99
N ASP A 71 -13.75 4.32 10.09
CA ASP A 71 -14.48 3.38 9.23
C ASP A 71 -15.08 3.99 7.95
N GLY A 72 -14.82 5.27 7.70
CA GLY A 72 -15.36 6.04 6.59
C GLY A 72 -16.78 6.56 6.81
N THR A 73 -17.42 6.24 7.94
CA THR A 73 -18.69 6.86 8.32
C THR A 73 -18.45 8.15 9.12
N VAL A 74 -19.43 9.04 9.10
CA VAL A 74 -19.40 10.29 9.86
C VAL A 74 -20.42 10.25 10.98
N GLU A 75 -20.06 10.81 12.13
CA GLU A 75 -20.95 11.06 13.25
C GLU A 75 -21.12 12.57 13.44
N LYS A 76 -22.34 12.98 13.80
CA LYS A 76 -22.62 14.37 14.14
C LYS A 76 -22.29 14.60 15.60
N GLN A 77 -21.47 15.60 15.88
CA GLN A 77 -21.18 16.06 17.22
C GLN A 77 -21.55 17.53 17.36
N TYR A 78 -21.98 17.90 18.57
CA TYR A 78 -22.27 19.28 18.93
C TYR A 78 -21.07 19.83 19.68
N VAL A 79 -20.42 20.85 19.13
CA VAL A 79 -19.27 21.52 19.76
C VAL A 79 -19.55 23.00 19.91
N LEU A 80 -18.92 23.64 20.90
CA LEU A 80 -18.94 25.08 21.02
C LEU A 80 -17.89 25.67 20.10
N ASP A 81 -18.27 26.66 19.29
CA ASP A 81 -17.32 27.50 18.55
C ASP A 81 -16.57 28.45 19.50
N ASP A 82 -15.61 29.21 18.95
CA ASP A 82 -14.80 30.16 19.72
C ASP A 82 -15.63 31.28 20.40
N ASN A 83 -16.89 31.48 19.97
CA ASN A 83 -17.82 32.47 20.53
C ASN A 83 -18.84 31.84 21.50
N GLY A 84 -18.77 30.54 21.74
CA GLY A 84 -19.69 29.80 22.62
C GLY A 84 -21.02 29.43 21.97
N PHE A 85 -21.14 29.47 20.64
CA PHE A 85 -22.31 28.95 19.93
C PHE A 85 -22.17 27.45 19.69
N LEU A 86 -23.26 26.71 19.93
CA LEU A 86 -23.33 25.30 19.55
C LEU A 86 -23.39 25.17 18.02
N ILE A 87 -22.43 24.46 17.44
CA ILE A 87 -22.38 24.13 16.02
C ILE A 87 -22.40 22.60 15.83
N ASP A 88 -23.05 22.17 14.75
CA ASP A 88 -23.00 20.79 14.28
C ASP A 88 -21.69 20.57 13.50
N VAL A 89 -20.89 19.58 13.91
CA VAL A 89 -19.70 19.14 13.18
C VAL A 89 -19.84 17.67 12.78
N GLU A 90 -19.51 17.38 11.52
CA GLU A 90 -19.35 16.01 11.04
C GLU A 90 -17.92 15.57 11.29
N VAL A 91 -17.75 14.60 12.18
CA VAL A 91 -16.45 14.02 12.49
C VAL A 91 -16.39 12.56 12.03
N PRO A 92 -15.23 12.06 11.62
CA PRO A 92 -15.12 10.65 11.27
C PRO A 92 -15.36 9.75 12.47
N ARG A 93 -16.11 8.67 12.25
CA ARG A 93 -16.41 7.67 13.28
C ARG A 93 -15.17 6.83 13.56
N ILE A 94 -14.74 6.85 14.82
CA ILE A 94 -13.63 6.02 15.28
C ILE A 94 -14.15 4.67 15.79
N VAL A 95 -13.59 3.59 15.26
CA VAL A 95 -13.90 2.21 15.63
C VAL A 95 -12.67 1.50 16.19
N VAL A 96 -12.91 0.51 17.05
CA VAL A 96 -11.88 -0.38 17.59
C VAL A 96 -11.76 -1.60 16.71
N THR A 97 -10.53 -1.95 16.33
CA THR A 97 -10.21 -3.17 15.57
C THR A 97 -9.15 -3.98 16.30
N TYR A 98 -9.06 -5.28 16.00
CA TYR A 98 -8.12 -6.21 16.64
C TYR A 98 -6.93 -6.58 15.73
N LYS A 99 -6.74 -5.82 14.64
CA LYS A 99 -5.64 -5.95 13.68
C LYS A 99 -5.19 -4.56 13.26
N ALA A 100 -3.89 -4.38 13.01
CA ALA A 100 -3.37 -3.13 12.48
C ALA A 100 -3.69 -2.99 10.98
N TYR A 101 -4.05 -1.78 10.53
CA TYR A 101 -4.35 -1.47 9.14
C TYR A 101 -3.33 -0.47 8.60
N HIS A 102 -2.73 -0.80 7.45
CA HIS A 102 -1.73 0.03 6.79
C HIS A 102 -2.12 0.21 5.33
N LEU A 103 -2.16 1.45 4.85
CA LEU A 103 -2.55 1.72 3.48
C LEU A 103 -1.40 1.45 2.51
N GLN A 104 -1.71 0.76 1.43
CA GLN A 104 -0.82 0.38 0.36
C GLN A 104 -1.47 0.77 -0.97
N VAL A 105 -0.65 1.08 -1.97
CA VAL A 105 -1.13 1.33 -3.33
C VAL A 105 -0.88 0.06 -4.15
N HIS A 106 -1.97 -0.48 -4.68
CA HIS A 106 -2.00 -1.68 -5.50
C HIS A 106 -2.04 -1.29 -6.99
N HIS A 107 -1.27 -2.01 -7.81
CA HIS A 107 -1.31 -1.88 -9.27
C HIS A 107 -2.32 -2.89 -9.83
N LYS A 108 -3.35 -2.42 -10.54
CA LYS A 108 -4.39 -3.27 -11.14
C LYS A 108 -3.85 -4.15 -12.27
N TYR A 109 -2.77 -3.71 -12.91
CA TYR A 109 -2.04 -4.42 -13.94
C TYR A 109 -0.59 -3.92 -13.96
N TYR A 110 0.29 -4.67 -14.61
CA TYR A 110 1.65 -4.24 -14.89
C TYR A 110 1.88 -4.12 -16.40
N ILE A 111 2.77 -3.20 -16.77
CA ILE A 111 3.37 -3.10 -18.10
C ILE A 111 4.87 -3.36 -17.92
N LEU A 112 5.42 -4.24 -18.75
CA LEU A 112 6.81 -4.64 -18.71
C LEU A 112 7.73 -3.41 -18.79
N ASN A 113 8.76 -3.37 -17.94
CA ASN A 113 9.75 -2.27 -17.88
C ASN A 113 9.21 -0.89 -17.49
N ARG A 114 7.97 -0.81 -17.01
CA ARG A 114 7.37 0.45 -16.56
C ARG A 114 7.60 0.69 -15.08
N ALA A 115 8.14 1.86 -14.73
CA ALA A 115 8.35 2.25 -13.34
C ALA A 115 7.00 2.52 -12.62
N PRO A 116 6.92 2.28 -11.30
CA PRO A 116 5.65 2.34 -10.57
C PRO A 116 4.99 3.73 -10.58
N TRP A 117 5.76 4.81 -10.71
CA TRP A 117 5.22 6.18 -10.80
C TRP A 117 4.71 6.58 -12.20
N GLU A 118 5.01 5.80 -13.23
CA GLU A 118 4.65 6.11 -14.63
C GLU A 118 3.21 5.70 -14.98
N TYR A 119 2.51 5.00 -14.09
CA TYR A 119 1.15 4.57 -14.31
C TYR A 119 0.16 5.73 -14.17
N LYS A 120 -0.88 5.69 -15.01
CA LYS A 120 -2.07 6.54 -14.83
C LYS A 120 -2.72 6.23 -13.49
N ASP A 121 -3.37 7.22 -12.91
CA ASP A 121 -3.98 7.12 -11.59
C ASP A 121 -5.02 5.99 -11.51
N ASP A 122 -5.81 5.79 -12.56
CA ASP A 122 -6.84 4.76 -12.65
C ASP A 122 -6.29 3.32 -12.62
N ALA A 123 -5.01 3.12 -12.96
CA ALA A 123 -4.30 1.84 -12.82
C ALA A 123 -3.91 1.52 -11.37
N LEU A 124 -4.05 2.49 -10.46
CA LEU A 124 -3.63 2.42 -9.07
C LEU A 124 -4.83 2.57 -8.13
N ILE A 125 -4.81 1.83 -7.03
CA ILE A 125 -5.88 1.85 -6.03
C ILE A 125 -5.33 1.70 -4.61
N THR A 126 -5.86 2.48 -3.67
CA THR A 126 -5.49 2.38 -2.26
C THR A 126 -6.28 1.26 -1.59
N LEU A 127 -5.55 0.33 -0.97
CA LEU A 127 -6.09 -0.78 -0.18
C LEU A 127 -5.38 -0.84 1.16
N CYS A 128 -6.04 -1.34 2.21
CA CYS A 128 -5.32 -1.74 3.41
C CYS A 128 -4.53 -3.03 3.15
N ASN A 129 -3.52 -3.31 3.96
CA ASN A 129 -2.70 -4.53 3.90
C ASN A 129 -3.54 -5.82 3.85
N TRP A 130 -4.69 -5.89 4.54
CA TRP A 130 -5.56 -7.07 4.52
C TRP A 130 -6.31 -7.23 3.20
N CYS A 131 -7.01 -6.18 2.76
CA CYS A 131 -7.72 -6.17 1.47
C CYS A 131 -6.75 -6.36 0.29
N HIS A 132 -5.54 -5.81 0.38
CA HIS A 132 -4.51 -5.98 -0.63
C HIS A 132 -4.04 -7.43 -0.75
N SER A 133 -3.75 -8.09 0.39
CA SER A 133 -3.40 -9.51 0.39
C SER A 133 -4.56 -10.39 -0.10
N GLU A 134 -5.79 -10.10 0.32
CA GLU A 134 -6.97 -10.83 -0.13
C GLU A 134 -7.19 -10.69 -1.64
N LEU A 135 -7.00 -9.49 -2.19
CA LEU A 135 -7.10 -9.26 -3.62
C LEU A 135 -6.09 -10.11 -4.40
N HIS A 136 -4.85 -10.23 -3.93
CA HIS A 136 -3.85 -11.10 -4.56
C HIS A 136 -4.16 -12.61 -4.44
N ILE A 137 -4.98 -13.02 -3.48
CA ILE A 137 -5.48 -14.40 -3.36
C ILE A 137 -6.65 -14.64 -4.32
N GLN A 138 -7.56 -13.67 -4.43
CA GLN A 138 -8.82 -13.81 -5.15
C GLN A 138 -8.72 -13.49 -6.64
N SER A 139 -7.73 -12.70 -7.05
CA SER A 139 -7.62 -12.20 -8.41
C SER A 139 -6.22 -12.38 -8.99
N ASN A 140 -6.21 -12.62 -10.29
CA ASN A 140 -4.99 -12.66 -11.08
C ASN A 140 -4.63 -11.24 -11.50
N ILE A 141 -3.35 -10.89 -11.39
CA ILE A 141 -2.82 -9.64 -11.93
C ILE A 141 -2.13 -9.94 -13.25
N GLU A 142 -2.43 -9.16 -14.27
CA GLU A 142 -1.84 -9.34 -15.60
C GLU A 142 -0.64 -8.43 -15.82
N ILE A 143 0.31 -8.90 -16.64
CA ILE A 143 1.37 -8.10 -17.22
C ILE A 143 1.22 -8.02 -18.74
N PHE A 144 1.38 -6.82 -19.28
CA PHE A 144 1.33 -6.51 -20.70
C PHE A 144 2.69 -6.01 -21.21
N SER A 145 2.95 -6.11 -22.51
CA SER A 145 4.16 -5.52 -23.12
C SER A 145 4.12 -4.00 -23.15
N ASP A 146 2.93 -3.43 -23.30
CA ASP A 146 2.68 -2.01 -23.54
C ASP A 146 1.20 -1.64 -23.29
N GLU A 147 0.81 -0.40 -23.58
CA GLU A 147 -0.54 0.12 -23.38
C GLU A 147 -1.57 -0.33 -24.43
N SER A 148 -1.23 -1.21 -25.37
CA SER A 148 -2.22 -1.84 -26.25
C SER A 148 -3.08 -2.86 -25.50
N PHE A 149 -2.63 -3.32 -24.33
CA PHE A 149 -3.27 -4.37 -23.53
C PHE A 149 -3.52 -5.68 -24.30
N THR A 150 -2.67 -5.96 -25.30
CA THR A 150 -2.76 -7.18 -26.09
C THR A 150 -2.00 -8.34 -25.44
N ASN A 151 -2.54 -9.56 -25.54
CA ASN A 151 -1.89 -10.80 -25.08
C ASN A 151 -1.33 -10.76 -23.64
N GLY A 152 -2.15 -10.26 -22.69
CA GLY A 152 -1.81 -10.22 -21.28
C GLY A 152 -1.38 -11.59 -20.73
N LYS A 153 -0.35 -11.58 -19.87
CA LYS A 153 0.09 -12.77 -19.16
C LYS A 153 -0.29 -12.65 -17.70
N VAL A 154 -0.94 -13.67 -17.15
CA VAL A 154 -1.23 -13.76 -15.73
C VAL A 154 0.09 -13.91 -14.96
N LEU A 155 0.31 -13.03 -13.99
CA LEU A 155 1.44 -13.09 -13.07
C LEU A 155 1.15 -14.10 -11.94
N THR A 156 2.09 -15.01 -11.73
CA THR A 156 2.06 -15.90 -10.55
C THR A 156 2.75 -15.22 -9.36
N PRO A 157 2.03 -14.94 -8.26
CA PRO A 157 2.63 -14.35 -7.06
C PRO A 157 3.57 -15.33 -6.36
N CYS A 158 4.51 -14.80 -5.57
CA CYS A 158 5.32 -15.61 -4.67
C CYS A 158 4.46 -16.27 -3.59
N ASN A 159 4.62 -17.59 -3.42
CA ASN A 159 3.82 -18.39 -2.48
C ASN A 159 3.91 -17.92 -1.02
N ARG A 160 5.04 -17.33 -0.62
CA ARG A 160 5.21 -16.82 0.75
C ARG A 160 4.59 -15.46 0.99
N CYS A 161 4.80 -14.50 0.10
CA CYS A 161 4.31 -13.12 0.29
C CYS A 161 3.03 -12.79 -0.46
N ASN A 162 2.52 -13.71 -1.29
CA ASN A 162 1.33 -13.51 -2.11
C ASN A 162 1.38 -12.20 -2.90
N GLY A 163 2.52 -11.91 -3.53
CA GLY A 163 2.68 -10.72 -4.38
C GLY A 163 2.96 -9.41 -3.65
N THR A 164 3.02 -9.38 -2.32
CA THR A 164 3.35 -8.13 -1.58
C THR A 164 4.84 -7.77 -1.67
N GLY A 165 5.71 -8.78 -1.73
CA GLY A 165 7.17 -8.64 -1.72
C GLY A 165 7.77 -8.23 -0.37
N TRP A 166 6.93 -8.00 0.64
CA TRP A 166 7.32 -7.37 1.90
C TRP A 166 6.40 -7.75 3.06
N PHE A 167 6.95 -7.76 4.28
CA PHE A 167 6.24 -8.01 5.54
C PHE A 167 6.56 -6.95 6.58
N GLU A 168 5.50 -6.30 7.10
CA GLU A 168 5.63 -5.24 8.09
C GLU A 168 6.25 -5.68 9.41
N GLN A 169 5.82 -6.84 9.91
CA GLN A 169 6.35 -7.41 11.15
C GLN A 169 7.87 -7.65 11.11
N TYR A 170 8.46 -7.72 9.91
CA TYR A 170 9.90 -7.90 9.70
C TYR A 170 10.58 -6.65 9.16
N SER A 171 9.92 -5.48 9.15
CA SER A 171 10.49 -4.20 8.69
C SER A 171 11.85 -3.86 9.34
N HIS A 172 12.06 -4.29 10.59
CA HIS A 172 13.31 -4.12 11.32
C HIS A 172 14.44 -5.10 10.90
N VAL A 173 14.12 -6.14 10.11
CA VAL A 173 15.07 -7.13 9.57
C VAL A 173 15.16 -6.97 8.07
N GLN A 174 16.30 -6.48 7.56
CA GLN A 174 16.53 -6.25 6.13
C GLN A 174 15.40 -5.44 5.45
N GLY A 175 14.81 -4.49 6.18
CA GLY A 175 13.73 -3.65 5.67
C GLY A 175 12.40 -4.38 5.44
N GLY A 176 12.23 -5.63 5.90
CA GLY A 176 11.00 -6.42 5.76
C GLY A 176 10.82 -7.13 4.43
N ILE A 177 11.87 -7.18 3.60
CA ILE A 177 11.80 -7.85 2.30
C ILE A 177 11.41 -9.33 2.43
N CYS A 178 10.59 -9.83 1.52
CA CYS A 178 10.29 -11.26 1.48
C CYS A 178 11.55 -12.04 1.08
N PHE A 179 12.08 -12.86 1.99
CA PHE A 179 13.31 -13.63 1.75
C PHE A 179 13.16 -14.76 0.72
N GLU A 180 11.94 -15.16 0.38
CA GLU A 180 11.73 -16.21 -0.63
C GLU A 180 11.83 -15.66 -2.04
N CYS A 181 11.16 -14.54 -2.33
CA CYS A 181 11.25 -13.90 -3.64
C CYS A 181 12.30 -12.80 -3.72
N SER A 182 13.01 -12.50 -2.62
CA SER A 182 13.89 -11.33 -2.48
C SER A 182 13.23 -10.04 -2.97
N GLY A 183 11.97 -9.82 -2.58
CA GLY A 183 11.20 -8.65 -3.00
C GLY A 183 10.69 -8.65 -4.45
N LYS A 184 10.94 -9.69 -5.26
CA LYS A 184 10.47 -9.75 -6.66
C LYS A 184 8.95 -9.79 -6.83
N ARG A 185 8.20 -10.16 -5.79
CA ARG A 185 6.71 -10.24 -5.72
C ARG A 185 6.10 -11.36 -6.57
N PHE A 186 6.52 -11.48 -7.81
CA PHE A 186 6.02 -12.45 -8.78
C PHE A 186 7.17 -13.33 -9.29
N ILE A 187 6.82 -14.52 -9.79
CA ILE A 187 7.79 -15.43 -10.43
C ILE A 187 8.31 -14.80 -11.72
N THR A 188 7.42 -14.20 -12.50
CA THR A 188 7.78 -13.47 -13.73
C THR A 188 8.33 -12.09 -13.37
N PRO A 189 9.52 -11.71 -13.88
CA PRO A 189 10.09 -10.38 -13.67
C PRO A 189 9.21 -9.27 -14.27
N LEU A 190 9.05 -8.19 -13.52
CA LEU A 190 8.38 -6.96 -14.00
C LEU A 190 9.34 -6.05 -14.80
N LEU A 191 10.65 -6.27 -14.62
CA LEU A 191 11.73 -5.58 -15.33
C LEU A 191 12.58 -6.61 -16.07
N TYR A 192 12.87 -6.34 -17.33
CA TYR A 192 13.76 -7.06 -18.25
C TYR A 192 14.71 -6.02 -18.87
N PHE A 193 15.96 -6.06 -18.44
CA PHE A 193 17.05 -5.22 -18.96
C PHE A 193 18.09 -6.10 -19.65
#